data_AF-A0A1S3ARF7-F1
#
_entry.id   AF-A0A1S3ARF7-F1
#
_cell.length_a   1.000
_cell.length_b   1.000
_cell.length_c   1.000
_cell.angle_alpha   90.00
_cell.angle_beta   90.00
_cell.angle_gamma   90.00
#
_symmetry.space_group_name_H-M   'P 1'
#
loop_
_entity.id
_entity.type
_entity.pdbx_description
1 polymer ?
#
loop_
_entity_poly.entity_id
_entity_poly.type
_entity_poly.pdbx_seq_one_letter_code
_entity_poly.pdbx_strand_id
1 'polypeptide(L)'
;NIWSTCEVIKSPQTNGTAGVEQICVDVRQYGIVPWNAFPGRICGSALENICNTSEFYMSYHLFIVACAGAGATVIALLIYMMATTYNFAVLKFKSREDCCTKF
;
A
#
# COMPACT_ATOMS: atom_id res chain seq x y z
N ASN A 1 -4.13 9.34 -6.38
CA ASN A 1 -3.15 8.23 -6.45
C ASN A 1 -2.37 8.40 -7.75
N ILE A 2 -1.23 7.73 -7.95
CA ILE A 2 -0.43 7.91 -9.17
C ILE A 2 -1.21 7.49 -10.44
N TRP A 3 -2.08 6.48 -10.34
CA TRP A 3 -2.99 6.06 -11.42
C TRP A 3 -3.94 7.19 -11.86
N SER A 4 -4.57 7.90 -10.92
CA SER A 4 -5.44 9.05 -11.23
C SER A 4 -4.65 10.18 -11.87
N THR A 5 -3.40 10.41 -11.45
CA THR A 5 -2.54 11.42 -12.07
C THR A 5 -2.20 11.05 -13.52
N CYS A 6 -1.94 9.77 -13.79
CA CYS A 6 -1.75 9.25 -15.14
C CYS A 6 -3.01 9.34 -16.00
N GLU A 7 -4.20 9.06 -15.46
CA GLU A 7 -5.47 9.24 -16.17
C GLU A 7 -5.75 10.71 -16.51
N VAL A 8 -5.46 11.63 -15.59
CA VAL A 8 -5.63 13.08 -15.80
C VAL A 8 -4.72 13.59 -16.92
N ILE A 9 -3.50 13.07 -17.03
CA ILE A 9 -2.53 13.40 -18.09
C ILE A 9 -2.94 12.82 -19.44
N LYS A 10 -3.55 11.63 -19.46
CA LYS A 10 -4.09 11.00 -20.68
C LYS A 10 -5.38 11.68 -21.18
N SER A 11 -6.07 12.45 -20.34
CA SER A 11 -7.26 13.18 -20.76
C SER A 11 -6.87 14.43 -21.55
N PRO A 12 -7.49 14.70 -22.72
CA PRO A 12 -7.24 15.93 -23.45
C PRO A 12 -7.80 17.11 -22.65
N GLN A 13 -6.94 17.80 -21.89
CA GLN A 13 -7.28 19.07 -21.29
C GLN A 13 -7.58 20.05 -22.44
N THR A 14 -8.83 20.49 -22.49
CA THR A 14 -9.48 21.15 -23.63
C THR A 14 -8.90 22.52 -24.00
N ASN A 15 -7.84 22.99 -23.33
CA ASN A 15 -7.21 24.28 -23.60
C ASN A 15 -5.71 24.26 -23.26
N GLY A 16 -4.89 23.92 -24.25
CA GLY A 16 -3.49 24.33 -24.30
C GLY A 16 -2.52 23.52 -23.41
N THR A 17 -1.40 23.20 -24.00
CA THR A 17 -0.15 22.64 -23.44
C THR A 17 0.37 23.26 -22.13
N ALA A 18 -0.24 24.34 -21.61
CA ALA A 18 0.15 25.02 -20.39
C ALA A 18 -0.26 24.29 -19.09
N GLY A 19 -1.28 23.42 -19.11
CA GLY A 19 -1.75 22.71 -17.90
C GLY A 19 -0.96 21.42 -17.56
N VAL A 20 -0.39 20.76 -18.56
CA VAL A 20 0.27 19.45 -18.41
C VAL A 20 1.71 19.60 -17.88
N GLU A 21 2.44 20.64 -18.29
CA GLU A 21 3.77 20.95 -17.75
C GLU A 21 3.74 21.37 -16.27
N GLN A 22 2.59 21.84 -15.78
CA GLN A 22 2.43 22.29 -14.39
C GLN A 22 2.11 21.14 -13.42
N ILE A 23 1.75 19.96 -13.92
CA ILE A 23 1.53 18.76 -13.10
C ILE A 23 2.89 18.10 -12.85
N CYS A 24 3.46 18.45 -11.70
CA CYS A 24 4.68 17.89 -11.17
C CYS A 24 4.36 17.03 -9.95
N VAL A 25 4.95 15.85 -9.87
CA VAL A 25 4.88 14.99 -8.68
C VAL A 25 6.31 14.70 -8.20
N ASP A 26 6.46 14.48 -6.91
CA ASP A 26 7.76 14.27 -6.26
C ASP A 26 8.15 12.80 -6.29
N VAL A 27 9.41 12.48 -6.62
CA VAL A 27 9.94 11.10 -6.77
C VAL A 27 9.54 10.18 -5.60
N ARG A 28 9.38 10.73 -4.39
CA ARG A 28 8.96 10.00 -3.19
C ARG A 28 7.55 9.42 -3.25
N GLN A 29 6.67 9.92 -4.12
CA GLN A 29 5.31 9.41 -4.32
C GLN A 29 5.22 8.33 -5.40
N TYR A 30 6.29 8.11 -6.19
CA TYR A 30 6.30 7.16 -7.31
C TYR A 30 6.83 5.78 -6.92
N GLY A 31 7.57 5.68 -5.81
CA GLY A 31 8.27 4.44 -5.46
C GLY A 31 9.43 4.18 -6.41
N ILE A 32 9.50 2.99 -6.99
CA ILE A 32 10.54 2.64 -7.98
C ILE A 32 10.36 3.55 -9.21
N VAL A 33 11.38 4.36 -9.48
CA VAL A 33 11.48 5.22 -10.67
C VAL A 33 12.52 4.62 -11.62
N PRO A 34 12.29 4.63 -12.94
CA PRO A 34 13.29 4.17 -13.90
C PRO A 34 14.62 4.91 -13.72
N TRP A 35 15.73 4.21 -13.94
CA TRP A 35 17.10 4.75 -13.80
C TRP A 35 17.39 5.97 -14.70
N ASN A 36 16.53 6.19 -15.71
CA ASN A 36 16.58 7.29 -16.67
C ASN A 36 15.87 8.57 -16.24
N ALA A 37 15.14 8.57 -15.11
CA ALA A 37 14.39 9.73 -14.69
C ALA A 37 15.26 10.74 -13.93
N PHE A 38 15.00 12.02 -14.13
CA PHE A 38 15.69 13.10 -13.44
C PHE A 38 15.35 13.06 -11.94
N PRO A 39 16.35 13.03 -11.03
CA PRO A 39 16.09 12.99 -9.60
C PRO A 39 15.50 14.33 -9.13
N GLY A 40 14.40 14.26 -8.37
CA GLY A 40 13.88 15.39 -7.59
C GLY A 40 12.45 15.82 -7.92
N ARG A 41 11.97 15.68 -9.16
CA ARG A 41 10.57 15.90 -9.55
C ARG A 41 10.36 15.50 -11.00
N ILE A 42 9.18 14.98 -11.34
CA ILE A 42 8.82 14.62 -12.71
C ILE A 42 7.53 15.34 -13.08
N CYS A 43 7.55 15.98 -14.25
CA CYS A 43 6.45 16.83 -14.73
C CYS A 43 6.09 16.49 -16.19
N GLY A 44 4.84 16.73 -16.56
CA GLY A 44 4.38 16.76 -17.95
C GLY A 44 4.71 15.52 -18.80
N SER A 45 5.38 15.72 -19.94
CA SER A 45 5.68 14.66 -20.93
C SER A 45 6.58 13.55 -20.39
N ALA A 46 7.47 13.85 -19.44
CA ALA A 46 8.27 12.83 -18.75
C ALA A 46 7.38 11.94 -17.86
N LEU A 47 6.33 12.51 -17.26
CA LEU A 47 5.35 11.79 -16.47
C LEU A 47 4.47 10.89 -17.33
N GLU A 48 4.06 11.37 -18.50
CA GLU A 48 3.30 10.59 -19.48
C GLU A 48 4.08 9.33 -19.93
N ASN A 49 5.37 9.48 -20.22
CA ASN A 49 6.23 8.35 -20.59
C ASN A 49 6.30 7.28 -19.48
N ILE A 50 6.33 7.70 -18.21
CA ILE A 50 6.34 6.79 -17.05
C ILE A 50 4.98 6.11 -16.87
N CYS A 51 3.88 6.82 -17.12
CA CYS A 51 2.53 6.25 -17.09
C CYS A 51 2.28 5.18 -18.18
N ASN A 52 3.14 5.10 -19.20
CA ASN A 52 3.08 4.08 -20.26
C ASN A 52 4.13 2.97 -20.10
N THR A 53 5.01 3.01 -19.09
CA THR A 53 6.00 1.93 -18.90
C THR A 53 5.41 0.73 -18.18
N SER A 54 5.92 -0.46 -18.52
CA SER A 54 5.56 -1.72 -17.83
C SER A 54 6.04 -1.76 -16.37
N GLU A 55 7.08 -1.00 -16.04
CA GLU A 55 7.63 -0.90 -14.69
C GLU A 55 6.64 -0.26 -13.71
N PHE A 56 5.89 0.75 -14.18
CA PHE A 56 4.83 1.38 -13.40
C PHE A 56 3.68 0.40 -13.07
N TYR A 57 3.25 -0.38 -14.06
CA TYR A 57 2.17 -1.36 -13.89
C TYR A 57 2.53 -2.46 -12.88
N MET A 58 3.74 -2.99 -12.95
CA MET A 58 4.23 -3.99 -11.99
C MET A 58 4.28 -3.41 -10.57
N SER A 59 4.80 -2.20 -10.42
CA SER A 59 4.91 -1.52 -9.12
C SER A 59 3.53 -1.23 -8.51
N TYR A 60 2.55 -0.87 -9.34
CA TYR A 60 1.15 -0.66 -8.91
C TYR A 60 0.51 -1.93 -8.35
N HIS A 61 0.68 -3.07 -9.03
CA HIS A 61 0.17 -4.35 -8.53
C HIS A 61 0.86 -4.78 -7.23
N LEU A 62 2.19 -4.65 -7.16
CA LEU A 62 2.96 -4.93 -5.95
C LEU A 62 2.50 -4.08 -4.77
N PHE A 63 2.18 -2.79 -4.99
CA PHE A 63 1.65 -1.91 -3.95
C PHE A 63 0.30 -2.40 -3.42
N ILE A 64 -0.64 -2.75 -4.32
CA ILE A 64 -1.96 -3.25 -3.91
C ILE A 64 -1.83 -4.56 -3.12
N VAL A 65 -1.03 -5.51 -3.62
CA VAL A 65 -0.79 -6.80 -2.95
C VAL A 65 -0.15 -6.59 -1.59
N ALA A 66 0.82 -5.68 -1.46
CA ALA A 66 1.44 -5.36 -0.18
C ALA A 66 0.44 -4.76 0.82
N CYS A 67 -0.42 -3.83 0.40
CA CYS A 67 -1.45 -3.25 1.26
C CYS A 67 -2.50 -4.30 1.69
N ALA A 68 -2.96 -5.14 0.76
CA ALA A 68 -3.88 -6.23 1.06
C ALA A 68 -3.24 -7.25 2.02
N GLY A 69 -1.97 -7.60 1.80
CA GLY A 69 -1.18 -8.47 2.67
C GLY A 69 -1.03 -7.90 4.08
N ALA A 70 -0.69 -6.61 4.20
CA ALA A 70 -0.61 -5.93 5.49
C ALA A 70 -1.96 -5.93 6.24
N GLY A 71 -3.08 -5.73 5.53
CA GLY A 71 -4.41 -5.84 6.13
C GLY A 71 -4.71 -7.26 6.64
N ALA A 72 -4.39 -8.28 5.85
CA ALA A 72 -4.61 -9.68 6.22
C ALA A 72 -3.79 -10.09 7.45
N THR A 73 -2.53 -9.68 7.56
CA THR A 73 -1.69 -10.02 8.73
C THR A 73 -2.18 -9.34 10.00
N VAL A 74 -2.65 -8.10 9.93
CA VAL A 74 -3.23 -7.41 11.09
C VAL A 74 -4.46 -8.16 11.60
N ILE A 75 -5.36 -8.56 10.70
CA ILE A 75 -6.55 -9.33 11.09
C ILE A 75 -6.16 -10.68 11.69
N ALA A 76 -5.22 -11.40 11.05
CA ALA A 76 -4.75 -12.68 11.56
C ALA A 76 -4.13 -12.56 12.97
N LEU A 77 -3.32 -11.52 13.22
CA LEU A 77 -2.71 -11.26 14.52
C LEU A 77 -3.75 -10.94 15.60
N LEU A 78 -4.80 -10.18 15.27
CA LEU A 78 -5.90 -9.89 16.20
C LEU A 78 -6.65 -11.16 16.61
N ILE A 79 -7.01 -12.00 15.63
CA ILE A 79 -7.69 -13.27 15.89
C ILE A 79 -6.78 -14.19 16.72
N TYR A 80 -5.50 -14.25 16.38
CA TYR A 80 -4.52 -15.03 17.14
C TYR A 80 -4.43 -14.57 18.60
N MET A 81 -4.30 -13.26 18.86
CA MET A 81 -4.27 -12.70 20.23
C MET A 81 -5.53 -13.02 21.03
N MET A 82 -6.71 -12.95 20.40
CA MET A 82 -7.98 -13.33 21.05
C MET A 82 -8.00 -14.81 21.43
N ALA A 83 -7.64 -15.70 20.50
CA ALA A 83 -7.62 -17.14 20.72
C ALA A 83 -6.59 -17.56 21.79
N THR A 84 -5.38 -16.98 21.76
CA THR A 84 -4.35 -17.29 22.76
C THR A 84 -4.75 -16.79 24.15
N THR A 85 -5.39 -15.62 24.24
CA THR A 85 -5.88 -15.09 25.52
C THR A 85 -6.98 -15.97 26.10
N TYR A 86 -7.91 -16.44 25.26
CA TYR A 86 -8.95 -17.38 25.67
C TYR A 86 -8.36 -18.70 26.18
N ASN A 87 -7.44 -19.30 25.42
CA ASN A 87 -6.78 -20.55 25.81
C ASN A 87 -5.99 -20.38 27.12
N PHE A 88 -5.28 -19.26 27.28
CA PHE A 88 -4.57 -18.95 28.52
C PHE A 88 -5.52 -18.83 29.71
N ALA A 89 -6.65 -18.13 29.55
CA ALA A 89 -7.65 -17.99 30.61
C ALA A 89 -8.26 -19.34 30.98
N VAL A 90 -8.69 -20.15 30.01
CA VAL A 90 -9.26 -21.49 30.23
C VAL A 90 -8.27 -22.40 30.95
N LEU A 91 -7.01 -22.43 30.52
CA LEU A 91 -5.95 -23.22 31.19
C LEU A 91 -5.73 -22.75 32.63
N LYS A 92 -5.76 -21.44 32.89
CA LYS A 92 -5.65 -20.89 34.23
C LYS A 92 -6.85 -21.25 35.11
N PHE A 93 -8.07 -21.20 34.61
CA PHE A 93 -9.26 -21.60 35.37
C PHE A 93 -9.24 -23.08 35.72
N LYS A 94 -9.00 -23.95 34.74
CA LYS A 94 -8.86 -25.40 34.97
C LYS A 94 -7.76 -25.74 35.99
N SER A 95 -6.60 -25.09 35.87
CA SER A 95 -5.51 -25.26 36.83
C SER A 95 -5.86 -24.81 38.26
N ARG A 96 -6.75 -23.82 38.43
CA ARG A 96 -7.21 -23.34 39.74
C ARG A 96 -8.27 -24.25 40.34
N GLU A 97 -9.12 -24.84 39.52
CA GLU A 97 -10.09 -25.86 39.93
C GLU A 97 -9.35 -27.07 40.49
N ASP A 98 -8.38 -27.65 39.78
CA ASP A 98 -7.60 -28.81 40.26
C ASP A 98 -6.80 -28.54 41.54
N CYS A 99 -6.40 -27.29 41.79
CA CYS A 99 -5.62 -26.89 42.97
C CYS A 99 -6.51 -26.58 44.20
N CYS A 100 -7.80 -26.31 44.02
CA CYS A 100 -8.69 -25.85 45.10
C CYS A 100 -9.99 -26.66 45.27
N THR A 101 -10.35 -27.56 44.36
CA THR A 101 -11.54 -28.44 44.49
C THR A 101 -11.18 -29.90 44.80
N LYS A 102 -9.90 -30.21 45.02
CA LYS A 102 -9.44 -31.52 45.51
C LYS A 102 -9.24 -31.48 47.04
N PHE A 103 -10.34 -31.34 47.76
CA PHE A 103 -10.46 -31.68 49.18
C PHE A 103 -11.69 -32.56 49.37
#